data_AF-A0A336N438-F1
#
_entry.id   AF-A0A336N438-F1
#
_cell.length_a   1.000
_cell.length_b   1.000
_cell.length_c   1.000
_cell.angle_alpha   90.00
_cell.angle_beta   90.00
_cell.angle_gamma   90.00
#
_symmetry.space_group_name_H-M   'P 1'
#
loop_
_entity.id
_entity.type
_entity.pdbx_description
1 polymer ?
#
loop_
_entity_poly.entity_id
_entity_poly.type
_entity_poly.pdbx_seq_one_letter_code
_entity_poly.pdbx_strand_id
1 'polypeptide(L)'
;MGEKLVDLTKTQLDKIPLEDTLLEAINLAQRLQKEARRRQLQYIGKLLRSMDVEPIQEALDKLENKHQQQQAMLHKLELLRDELIEQGDNALTKFLTDYPQGDRQQLRNLIRVAKKEKSKINPRKPIEKFFNI
;
A
#
# COMPACT_ATOMS: atom_id res chain seq x y z
N MET A 1 6.00 10.05 -15.46
CA MET A 1 5.21 8.93 -16.00
C MET A 1 6.09 7.74 -16.41
N GLY A 2 7.08 7.90 -17.30
CA GLY A 2 7.93 6.78 -17.75
C GLY A 2 8.63 6.00 -16.63
N GLU A 3 9.18 6.68 -15.63
CA GLU A 3 9.77 6.02 -14.45
C GLU A 3 8.72 5.24 -13.64
N LYS A 4 7.56 5.86 -13.37
CA LYS A 4 6.43 5.20 -12.68
C LYS A 4 6.05 3.89 -13.37
N LEU A 5 5.95 3.88 -14.71
CA LEU A 5 5.63 2.67 -15.48
C LEU A 5 6.70 1.58 -15.34
N VAL A 6 7.99 1.96 -15.34
CA VAL A 6 9.09 1.01 -15.16
C VAL A 6 9.10 0.37 -13.78
N ASP A 7 8.61 1.07 -12.76
CA ASP A 7 8.57 0.55 -11.39
C ASP A 7 7.34 -0.33 -11.10
N LEU A 8 6.41 -0.47 -12.06
CA LEU A 8 5.25 -1.35 -11.91
C LEU A 8 5.61 -2.83 -12.05
N THR A 9 4.90 -3.68 -11.30
CA THR A 9 4.94 -5.14 -11.51
C THR A 9 4.26 -5.51 -12.83
N LYS A 10 4.59 -6.69 -13.36
CA LYS A 10 3.94 -7.24 -14.56
C LYS A 10 2.40 -7.20 -14.47
N THR A 11 1.85 -7.64 -13.33
CA THR A 11 0.39 -7.65 -13.11
C THR A 11 -0.27 -6.26 -13.06
N GLN A 12 0.51 -5.21 -12.76
CA GLN A 12 0.02 -3.83 -12.83
C GLN A 12 0.11 -3.30 -14.26
N LEU A 13 1.19 -3.62 -14.98
CA LEU A 13 1.34 -3.28 -16.41
C LEU A 13 0.25 -3.89 -17.27
N ASP A 14 -0.15 -5.15 -16.99
CA ASP A 14 -1.24 -5.83 -17.71
C ASP A 14 -2.61 -5.10 -17.58
N LYS A 15 -2.74 -4.16 -16.64
CA LYS A 15 -3.96 -3.36 -16.42
C LYS A 15 -3.91 -1.98 -17.06
N ILE A 16 -2.79 -1.63 -17.69
CA ILE A 16 -2.58 -0.34 -18.34
C ILE A 16 -2.67 -0.57 -19.85
N PRO A 17 -3.42 0.27 -20.60
CA PRO A 17 -3.48 0.17 -22.05
C PRO A 17 -2.15 0.66 -22.65
N LEU A 18 -1.20 -0.26 -22.82
CA LEU A 18 0.12 0.00 -23.40
C LEU A 18 0.21 -0.60 -24.79
N GLU A 19 0.73 0.17 -25.75
CA GLU A 19 1.14 -0.37 -27.04
C GLU A 19 2.36 -1.30 -26.87
N ASP A 20 2.49 -2.30 -27.75
CA ASP A 20 3.56 -3.29 -27.70
C ASP A 20 4.95 -2.64 -27.63
N THR A 21 5.18 -1.60 -28.44
CA THR A 21 6.46 -0.88 -28.49
C THR A 21 6.83 -0.23 -27.15
N LEU A 22 5.85 0.33 -26.45
CA LEU A 22 6.05 0.94 -25.13
C LEU A 22 6.25 -0.13 -24.06
N LEU A 23 5.47 -1.21 -24.11
CA LEU A 23 5.60 -2.34 -23.18
C LEU A 23 6.96 -3.02 -23.30
N GLU A 24 7.47 -3.25 -24.50
CA GLU A 24 8.81 -3.75 -24.75
C GLU A 24 9.88 -2.81 -24.18
N ALA A 25 9.73 -1.50 -24.42
CA ALA A 25 10.67 -0.51 -23.93
C ALA A 25 10.73 -0.48 -22.38
N ILE A 26 9.58 -0.62 -21.71
CA ILE A 26 9.44 -0.72 -20.25
C ILE A 26 10.11 -2.00 -19.73
N ASN A 27 9.78 -3.15 -20.30
CA ASN A 27 10.35 -4.44 -19.91
C ASN A 27 11.88 -4.46 -20.05
N LEU A 28 12.41 -3.81 -21.09
CA LEU A 28 13.85 -3.64 -21.26
C LEU A 28 14.43 -2.75 -20.15
N ALA A 29 13.80 -1.60 -19.85
CA ALA A 29 14.26 -0.70 -18.80
C ALA A 29 14.35 -1.37 -17.42
N GLN A 30 13.42 -2.28 -17.10
CA GLN A 30 13.40 -3.04 -15.85
C GLN A 30 14.61 -3.97 -15.66
N ARG A 31 15.24 -4.40 -16.75
CA ARG A 31 16.41 -5.30 -16.73
C ARG A 31 17.75 -4.54 -16.78
N LEU A 32 17.73 -3.30 -17.25
CA LEU A 32 18.93 -2.47 -17.41
C LEU A 32 19.36 -1.80 -16.10
N GLN A 33 20.63 -1.38 -16.06
CA GLN A 33 21.23 -0.73 -14.89
C GLN A 33 21.96 0.56 -15.29
N LYS A 34 22.13 1.49 -14.33
CA LYS A 34 22.93 2.72 -14.47
C LYS A 34 22.57 3.52 -15.74
N GLU A 35 23.57 3.92 -16.53
CA GLU A 35 23.43 4.72 -17.74
C GLU A 35 22.57 4.05 -18.83
N ALA A 36 22.55 2.71 -18.89
CA ALA A 36 21.68 2.01 -19.84
C ALA A 36 20.21 2.19 -19.46
N ARG A 37 19.87 2.06 -18.16
CA ARG A 37 18.51 2.35 -17.66
C ARG A 37 18.14 3.81 -17.92
N ARG A 38 19.05 4.75 -17.64
CA ARG A 38 18.83 6.19 -17.86
C ARG A 38 18.50 6.50 -19.33
N ARG A 39 19.29 5.97 -20.27
CA ARG A 39 19.02 6.15 -21.72
C ARG A 39 17.70 5.53 -22.13
N GLN A 40 17.37 4.35 -21.61
CA GLN A 40 16.09 3.71 -21.90
C GLN A 40 14.90 4.52 -21.37
N LEU A 41 15.00 5.10 -20.18
CA LEU A 41 13.97 6.01 -19.65
C LEU A 41 13.77 7.25 -20.53
N GLN A 42 14.83 7.79 -21.13
CA GLN A 42 14.72 8.90 -22.08
C GLN A 42 13.98 8.49 -23.36
N TYR A 43 14.25 7.28 -23.86
CA TYR A 43 13.54 6.72 -25.01
C TYR A 43 12.05 6.50 -24.72
N ILE A 44 11.72 5.90 -23.57
CA ILE A 44 10.34 5.78 -23.09
C ILE A 44 9.68 7.17 -23.03
N GLY A 45 10.36 8.17 -22.47
CA GLY A 45 9.87 9.55 -22.43
C GLY A 45 9.65 10.16 -23.81
N LYS A 46 10.41 9.75 -24.83
CA LYS A 46 10.18 10.16 -26.23
C LYS A 46 8.91 9.50 -26.79
N LEU A 47 8.73 8.19 -26.58
CA LEU A 47 7.54 7.45 -27.02
C LEU A 47 6.26 8.05 -26.42
N LEU A 48 6.27 8.33 -25.11
CA LEU A 48 5.13 8.93 -24.41
C LEU A 48 4.75 10.31 -24.95
N ARG A 49 5.70 11.08 -25.51
CA ARG A 49 5.39 12.40 -26.11
C ARG A 49 4.77 12.30 -27.51
N SER A 50 4.85 11.14 -28.15
CA SER A 50 4.33 10.92 -29.51
C SER A 50 2.99 10.18 -29.55
N MET A 51 2.40 9.90 -28.38
CA MET A 51 1.13 9.16 -28.26
C MET A 51 0.17 9.89 -27.33
N ASP A 52 -1.10 9.49 -27.36
CA ASP A 52 -2.07 9.92 -26.37
C ASP A 52 -1.80 9.18 -25.05
N VAL A 53 -1.47 9.95 -24.01
CA VAL A 53 -1.11 9.44 -22.69
C VAL A 53 -2.25 9.49 -21.69
N GLU A 54 -3.38 10.11 -22.04
CA GLU A 54 -4.52 10.26 -21.13
C GLU A 54 -5.03 8.89 -20.62
N PRO A 55 -5.22 7.85 -21.45
CA PRO A 55 -5.67 6.54 -20.97
C PRO A 55 -4.64 5.86 -20.04
N ILE A 56 -3.36 6.09 -20.28
CA ILE A 56 -2.27 5.55 -19.45
C ILE A 56 -2.27 6.25 -18.09
N GLN A 57 -2.42 7.58 -18.08
CA GLN A 57 -2.44 8.37 -16.86
C GLN A 57 -3.67 8.03 -16.00
N GLU A 58 -4.86 7.88 -16.60
CA GLU A 58 -6.05 7.43 -15.86
C GLU A 58 -5.88 6.04 -15.25
N ALA A 59 -5.27 5.10 -15.97
CA ALA A 59 -5.02 3.76 -15.46
C ALA A 59 -4.03 3.78 -14.29
N LEU A 60 -2.97 4.60 -14.38
CA LEU A 60 -2.03 4.84 -13.28
C LEU A 60 -2.74 5.42 -12.05
N ASP A 61 -3.59 6.42 -12.24
CA ASP A 61 -4.31 7.07 -11.13
C ASP A 61 -5.28 6.10 -10.45
N LYS A 62 -5.96 5.23 -11.21
CA LYS A 62 -6.82 4.18 -10.63
C LYS A 62 -6.02 3.17 -9.80
N LEU A 63 -4.80 2.82 -10.23
CA LEU A 63 -3.90 1.94 -9.47
C LEU A 63 -3.43 2.62 -8.18
N GLU A 64 -3.00 3.88 -8.25
CA GLU A 64 -2.55 4.65 -7.08
C GLU A 64 -3.68 4.86 -6.06
N ASN A 65 -4.87 5.22 -6.52
CA ASN A 65 -6.04 5.41 -5.65
C ASN A 65 -6.41 4.14 -4.88
N LYS A 66 -6.40 2.98 -5.53
CA LYS A 66 -6.66 1.70 -4.85
C LYS A 66 -5.63 1.44 -3.74
N HIS A 67 -4.36 1.73 -4.01
CA HIS A 67 -3.31 1.57 -3.00
C HIS A 67 -3.47 2.55 -1.84
N GLN A 68 -3.76 3.83 -2.13
CA GLN A 68 -4.00 4.85 -1.10
C GLN A 68 -5.20 4.50 -0.20
N GLN A 69 -6.29 3.99 -0.78
CA GLN A 69 -7.45 3.54 0.00
C GLN A 69 -7.10 2.36 0.93
N GLN A 70 -6.30 1.40 0.45
CA GLN A 70 -5.83 0.28 1.27
C GLN A 70 -4.92 0.78 2.41
N GLN A 71 -3.98 1.67 2.11
CA GLN A 71 -3.08 2.24 3.12
C GLN A 71 -3.84 3.08 4.16
N ALA A 72 -4.80 3.89 3.73
CA ALA A 72 -5.64 4.68 4.64
C ALA A 72 -6.48 3.77 5.56
N MET A 73 -6.99 2.65 5.03
CA MET A 73 -7.70 1.64 5.82
C MET A 73 -6.78 0.99 6.85
N LEU A 74 -5.56 0.58 6.45
CA LEU A 74 -4.58 0.01 7.37
C LEU A 74 -4.21 1.01 8.46
N HIS A 75 -3.92 2.26 8.11
CA HIS A 75 -3.60 3.29 9.09
C HIS A 75 -4.75 3.54 10.07
N LYS A 76 -6.00 3.56 9.58
CA LYS A 76 -7.19 3.67 10.44
C LYS A 76 -7.28 2.50 11.43
N LEU A 77 -6.99 1.28 10.97
CA LEU A 77 -6.96 0.09 11.83
C LEU A 77 -5.83 0.16 12.87
N GLU A 78 -4.65 0.68 12.50
CA GLU A 78 -3.54 0.89 13.42
C GLU A 78 -3.87 1.92 14.50
N LEU A 79 -4.44 3.07 14.12
CA LEU A 79 -4.87 4.09 15.09
C LEU A 79 -5.90 3.55 16.07
N LEU A 80 -6.90 2.80 15.56
CA LEU A 80 -7.91 2.17 16.39
C LEU A 80 -7.29 1.14 17.34
N ARG A 81 -6.36 0.29 16.84
CA ARG A 81 -5.62 -0.67 17.66
C ARG A 81 -4.86 0.05 18.77
N ASP A 82 -4.15 1.11 18.45
CA ASP A 82 -3.34 1.85 19.41
C ASP A 82 -4.23 2.54 20.47
N GLU A 83 -5.38 3.10 20.06
CA GLU A 83 -6.39 3.64 20.98
C GLU A 83 -6.93 2.57 21.94
N LEU A 84 -7.26 1.38 21.43
CA LEU A 84 -7.73 0.24 22.24
C LEU A 84 -6.65 -0.25 23.22
N ILE A 85 -5.39 -0.31 22.77
CA ILE A 85 -4.25 -0.69 23.60
C ILE A 85 -3.91 0.38 24.63
N GLU A 86 -4.15 1.67 24.39
CA GLU A 86 -3.83 2.70 25.38
C GLU A 86 -4.98 2.87 26.38
N GLN A 87 -6.19 3.07 25.89
CA GLN A 87 -7.34 3.42 26.72
C GLN A 87 -8.12 2.21 27.28
N GLY A 88 -7.91 1.01 26.75
CA GLY A 88 -8.52 -0.22 27.27
C GLY A 88 -10.05 -0.23 27.21
N ASP A 89 -10.70 -0.52 28.34
CA ASP A 89 -12.15 -0.74 28.42
C ASP A 89 -12.98 0.51 28.02
N ASN A 90 -12.41 1.72 28.15
CA ASN A 90 -13.06 2.97 27.74
C ASN A 90 -13.18 3.04 26.20
N ALA A 91 -12.08 2.82 25.47
CA ALA A 91 -12.10 2.78 24.01
C ALA A 91 -12.87 1.57 23.48
N LEU A 92 -12.81 0.42 24.15
CA LEU A 92 -13.60 -0.76 23.79
C LEU A 92 -15.11 -0.49 23.85
N THR A 93 -15.57 0.25 24.87
CA THR A 93 -16.98 0.60 25.00
C THR A 93 -17.42 1.51 23.85
N LYS A 94 -16.62 2.50 23.47
CA LYS A 94 -16.87 3.37 22.32
C LYS A 94 -16.87 2.59 20.99
N PHE A 95 -15.91 1.69 20.80
CA PHE A 95 -15.81 0.85 19.61
C PHE A 95 -17.04 -0.06 19.44
N LEU A 96 -17.55 -0.65 20.52
CA LEU A 96 -18.74 -1.50 20.49
C LEU A 96 -20.04 -0.73 20.23
N THR A 97 -20.05 0.60 20.40
CA THR A 97 -21.17 1.43 19.94
C THR A 97 -21.23 1.44 18.40
N ASP A 98 -20.08 1.57 17.76
CA ASP A 98 -19.97 1.59 16.29
C ASP A 98 -20.06 0.17 15.68
N TYR A 99 -19.61 -0.85 16.42
CA TYR A 99 -19.60 -2.26 16.00
C TYR A 99 -20.25 -3.17 17.05
N PRO A 100 -21.59 -3.16 17.18
CA PRO A 100 -22.31 -3.85 18.26
C PRO A 100 -22.25 -5.38 18.18
N GLN A 101 -21.82 -5.94 17.05
CA GLN A 101 -21.66 -7.39 16.86
C GLN A 101 -20.35 -7.94 17.44
N GLY A 102 -19.46 -7.06 17.94
CA GLY A 102 -18.17 -7.49 18.48
C GLY A 102 -18.30 -8.24 19.82
N ASP A 103 -17.58 -9.36 19.95
CA ASP A 103 -17.45 -10.04 21.24
C ASP A 103 -16.56 -9.22 22.19
N ARG A 104 -17.22 -8.53 23.13
CA ARG A 104 -16.57 -7.69 24.14
C ARG A 104 -15.51 -8.47 24.94
N GLN A 105 -15.77 -9.72 25.28
CA GLN A 105 -14.87 -10.49 26.13
C GLN A 105 -13.64 -10.97 25.35
N GLN A 106 -13.83 -11.38 24.09
CA GLN A 106 -12.73 -11.70 23.18
C GLN A 106 -11.85 -10.47 22.93
N LEU A 107 -12.44 -9.33 22.58
CA LEU A 107 -11.71 -8.07 22.32
C LEU A 107 -10.91 -7.61 23.55
N ARG A 108 -11.51 -7.68 24.74
CA ARG A 108 -10.83 -7.33 25.98
C ARG A 108 -9.63 -8.23 26.28
N ASN A 109 -9.73 -9.52 25.96
CA ASN A 109 -8.61 -10.45 26.10
C ASN A 109 -7.48 -10.09 25.13
N LEU A 110 -7.80 -9.80 23.85
CA LEU A 110 -6.82 -9.37 22.85
C LEU A 110 -6.11 -8.06 23.26
N ILE A 111 -6.85 -7.07 23.75
CA ILE A 111 -6.29 -5.81 24.26
C ILE A 111 -5.30 -6.06 25.41
N ARG A 112 -5.64 -6.94 26.35
CA ARG A 112 -4.75 -7.28 27.49
C ARG A 112 -3.47 -7.96 27.04
N VAL A 113 -3.55 -8.89 26.08
CA VAL A 113 -2.37 -9.54 25.49
C VAL A 113 -1.49 -8.50 24.80
N ALA A 114 -2.07 -7.64 23.96
CA ALA A 114 -1.35 -6.61 23.23
C ALA A 114 -0.69 -5.56 24.15
N LYS A 115 -1.38 -5.13 25.24
CA LYS A 115 -0.80 -4.28 26.29
C LYS A 115 0.43 -4.92 26.93
N LYS A 116 0.35 -6.20 27.26
CA LYS A 116 1.45 -6.96 27.88
C LYS A 116 2.62 -7.10 26.92
N GLU A 117 2.39 -7.27 25.63
CA GLU A 117 3.46 -7.31 24.62
C GLU A 117 4.09 -5.93 24.38
N LYS A 118 3.30 -4.85 24.30
CA LYS A 118 3.83 -3.47 24.23
C LYS A 118 4.75 -3.15 25.40
N SER A 119 4.44 -3.65 26.62
CA SER A 119 5.33 -3.51 27.79
C SER A 119 6.60 -4.37 27.75
N LYS A 120 6.64 -5.42 26.91
CA LYS A 120 7.78 -6.33 26.74
C LYS A 120 8.68 -5.96 25.56
N ILE A 121 8.17 -5.20 24.59
CA ILE A 121 8.92 -4.71 23.43
C ILE A 121 9.63 -3.42 23.85
N ASN A 122 10.95 -3.53 24.05
CA ASN A 122 11.87 -2.40 24.11
C ASN A 122 11.65 -1.51 22.85
N PRO A 123 11.71 -0.16 22.91
CA PRO A 123 11.21 0.75 21.86
C PRO A 123 11.93 0.73 20.48
N ARG A 124 12.67 -0.33 20.15
CA ARG A 124 13.53 -0.41 18.95
C ARG A 124 13.13 -1.49 17.93
N LYS A 125 11.96 -2.11 18.03
CA LYS A 125 11.52 -3.12 17.03
C LYS A 125 10.13 -2.80 16.45
N PRO A 126 10.00 -2.67 15.11
CA PRO A 126 8.71 -2.47 14.44
C PRO A 126 7.75 -3.63 14.70
N ILE A 127 6.49 -3.29 15.02
CA ILE A 127 5.40 -4.23 15.34
C ILE A 127 4.67 -4.57 14.03
N GLU A 128 5.30 -5.35 13.14
CA GLU A 128 4.71 -5.70 11.83
C GLU A 128 4.01 -7.07 11.79
N LYS A 129 3.88 -7.79 12.92
CA LYS A 129 3.64 -9.25 12.86
C LYS A 129 2.37 -9.85 13.45
N PHE A 130 1.37 -9.09 13.91
CA PHE A 130 0.38 -9.73 14.80
C PHE A 130 -1.12 -9.77 14.44
N PHE A 131 -1.62 -9.18 13.36
CA PHE A 131 -3.02 -9.43 12.99
C PHE A 131 -3.23 -9.53 11.47
N ASN A 132 -3.05 -10.74 10.93
CA ASN A 132 -3.84 -11.19 9.78
C ASN A 132 -5.10 -11.85 10.33
N ILE A 133 -6.23 -11.16 10.20
CA ILE A 133 -7.58 -11.75 10.18
C ILE A 133 -8.13 -11.43 8.80
#